data_AF-A0AAP0LD50-F1
#
_entry.id   AF-A0AAP0LD50-F1
#
_cell.length_a   1.000
_cell.length_b   1.000
_cell.length_c   1.000
_cell.angle_alpha   90.00
_cell.angle_beta   90.00
_cell.angle_gamma   90.00
#
_symmetry.space_group_name_H-M   'P 1'
#
loop_
_entity.id
_entity.type
_entity.pdbx_description
1 polymer ?
#
loop_
_entity_poly.entity_id
_entity_poly.type
_entity_poly.pdbx_seq_one_letter_code
_entity_poly.pdbx_strand_id
1 'polypeptide(L)'
;MDLISKINLTLFFCLSIFLLGAFQAKGEIVCENLSKDLCSFAIASSGKRCLLENSAGKNGAVEYQCRTSEVVVESMAEWIETDECVKACGVDRNAVGISSDSLLEPQLAAKLCSPACFQNCPNIVDLYFNLAAGEGVFLPDLCEAQRVSPHRAMLELLSSGAAPGPVSAQSESISASPAPAPTPF
;
A
#
# COMPACT_ATOMS: atom_id res chain seq x y z
N MET A 1 -16.20 -42.05 -41.30
CA MET A 1 -16.54 -40.75 -40.66
C MET A 1 -15.28 -40.12 -40.04
N ASP A 2 -14.13 -40.20 -40.71
CA ASP A 2 -12.85 -40.18 -39.99
C ASP A 2 -11.90 -39.04 -40.34
N LEU A 3 -12.18 -38.27 -41.40
CA LEU A 3 -11.32 -37.14 -41.79
C LEU A 3 -11.89 -35.80 -41.33
N ILE A 4 -13.20 -35.59 -41.50
CA ILE A 4 -13.90 -34.36 -41.10
C ILE A 4 -13.87 -34.18 -39.57
N SER A 5 -14.07 -35.27 -38.81
CA SER A 5 -13.99 -35.24 -37.35
C SER A 5 -12.58 -34.91 -36.84
N LYS A 6 -11.54 -35.45 -37.50
CA LYS A 6 -10.14 -35.14 -37.18
C LYS A 6 -9.78 -33.70 -37.52
N ILE A 7 -10.23 -33.17 -38.66
CA ILE A 7 -10.02 -31.77 -39.05
C ILE A 7 -10.68 -30.82 -38.05
N ASN A 8 -11.91 -31.09 -37.64
CA ASN A 8 -12.64 -30.28 -36.65
C ASN A 8 -11.98 -30.32 -35.26
N LEU A 9 -11.48 -31.49 -34.84
CA LEU A 9 -10.77 -31.64 -33.57
C LEU A 9 -9.43 -30.88 -33.57
N THR A 10 -8.66 -30.98 -34.65
CA THR A 10 -7.40 -30.23 -34.81
C THR A 10 -7.65 -28.73 -34.86
N LEU A 11 -8.71 -28.27 -35.54
CA LEU A 11 -9.06 -26.85 -35.59
C LEU A 11 -9.46 -26.33 -34.21
N PHE A 12 -10.25 -27.09 -33.45
CA PHE A 12 -10.63 -26.74 -32.08
C PHE A 12 -9.41 -26.67 -31.14
N PHE A 13 -8.47 -27.61 -31.27
CA PHE A 13 -7.24 -27.62 -30.48
C PHE A 13 -6.31 -26.44 -30.83
N CYS A 14 -6.16 -26.13 -32.12
CA CYS A 14 -5.41 -24.95 -32.55
C CYS A 14 -6.07 -23.65 -32.05
N LEU A 15 -7.39 -23.54 -32.17
CA LEU A 15 -8.13 -22.34 -31.74
C LEU A 15 -8.03 -22.14 -30.22
N SER A 16 -8.09 -23.21 -29.43
CA SER A 16 -7.89 -23.15 -27.98
C SER A 16 -6.46 -22.78 -27.60
N ILE A 17 -5.43 -23.31 -28.29
CA ILE A 17 -4.03 -22.89 -28.09
C ILE A 17 -3.83 -21.41 -28.44
N PHE A 18 -4.41 -20.93 -29.55
CA PHE A 18 -4.33 -19.52 -29.93
C PHE A 18 -5.03 -18.61 -28.91
N LEU A 19 -6.19 -19.02 -28.39
CA LEU A 19 -6.90 -18.30 -27.33
C LEU A 19 -6.14 -18.34 -26.00
N LEU A 20 -5.41 -19.43 -25.68
CA LEU A 20 -4.58 -19.52 -24.48
C LEU A 20 -3.28 -18.70 -24.61
N GLY A 21 -2.66 -18.70 -25.80
CA GLY A 21 -1.40 -17.99 -26.08
C GLY A 21 -1.56 -16.48 -26.20
N ALA A 22 -2.72 -15.99 -26.67
CA ALA A 22 -3.00 -14.55 -26.75
C ALA A 22 -3.13 -13.87 -25.37
N PHE A 23 -3.37 -14.63 -24.30
CA PHE A 23 -3.48 -14.11 -22.93
C PHE A 23 -2.13 -14.02 -22.19
N GLN A 24 -1.02 -14.44 -22.80
CA GLN A 24 0.29 -14.54 -22.15
C GLN A 24 1.37 -13.61 -22.71
N ALA A 25 1.00 -12.64 -23.54
CA ALA A 25 1.90 -11.51 -23.83
C ALA A 25 1.85 -10.50 -22.65
N LYS A 26 2.30 -10.92 -21.46
CA LYS A 26 2.61 -9.98 -20.40
C LYS A 26 3.88 -9.24 -20.82
N GLY A 27 3.70 -8.01 -21.31
CA GLY A 27 4.82 -7.09 -21.47
C GLY A 27 5.43 -6.81 -20.11
N GLU A 28 6.75 -6.63 -20.08
CA GLU A 28 7.47 -6.18 -18.90
C GLU A 28 6.84 -4.87 -18.38
N ILE A 29 6.50 -4.81 -17.10
CA ILE A 29 6.02 -3.60 -16.45
C ILE A 29 7.24 -2.78 -16.03
N VAL A 30 7.45 -1.67 -16.74
CA VAL A 30 8.42 -0.63 -16.40
C VAL A 30 7.64 0.61 -15.99
N CYS A 31 7.83 1.11 -14.77
CA CYS A 31 7.02 2.20 -14.22
C CYS A 31 7.06 3.45 -15.12
N GLU A 32 8.21 3.79 -15.67
CA GLU A 32 8.43 4.96 -16.53
C GLU A 32 7.64 4.88 -17.86
N ASN A 33 7.17 3.69 -18.25
CA ASN A 33 6.35 3.48 -19.44
C ASN A 33 4.83 3.47 -19.13
N LEU A 34 4.44 3.50 -17.85
CA LEU A 34 3.03 3.52 -17.45
C LEU A 34 2.42 4.91 -17.63
N SER A 35 1.16 4.94 -18.02
CA SER A 35 0.36 6.17 -17.96
C SER A 35 0.09 6.56 -16.50
N LYS A 36 -0.16 7.84 -16.28
CA LYS A 36 -0.37 8.41 -14.92
C LYS A 36 -1.47 7.69 -14.12
N ASP A 37 -2.52 7.24 -14.79
CA ASP A 37 -3.67 6.55 -14.21
C ASP A 37 -3.36 5.09 -13.85
N LEU A 38 -2.29 4.51 -14.38
CA LEU A 38 -1.86 3.15 -14.05
C LEU A 38 -0.64 3.12 -13.15
N CYS A 39 -0.04 4.27 -12.85
CA CYS A 39 1.21 4.37 -12.12
C CYS A 39 1.09 4.01 -10.64
N SER A 40 0.23 4.73 -9.91
CA SER A 40 0.05 4.50 -8.48
C SER A 40 -0.53 3.11 -8.25
N PHE A 41 -0.02 2.41 -7.23
CA PHE A 41 -0.40 1.03 -6.92
C PHE A 41 -0.06 0.03 -8.03
N ALA A 42 1.00 0.30 -8.81
CA ALA A 42 1.62 -0.69 -9.67
C ALA A 42 2.95 -1.20 -9.08
N ILE A 43 3.36 -2.39 -9.53
CA ILE A 43 4.64 -3.02 -9.21
C ILE A 43 5.27 -3.47 -10.53
N ALA A 44 6.47 -2.96 -10.77
CA ALA A 44 7.27 -3.30 -11.94
C ALA A 44 7.65 -4.80 -11.97
N SER A 45 8.09 -5.27 -13.13
CA SER A 45 8.67 -6.62 -13.29
C SER A 45 9.90 -6.84 -12.40
N SER A 46 10.58 -5.76 -11.99
CA SER A 46 11.68 -5.79 -11.01
C SER A 46 11.23 -6.03 -9.57
N GLY A 47 9.92 -6.12 -9.30
CA GLY A 47 9.34 -6.25 -7.96
C GLY A 47 9.29 -4.93 -7.18
N LYS A 48 9.70 -3.82 -7.79
CA LYS A 48 9.68 -2.49 -7.15
C LYS A 48 8.36 -1.77 -7.39
N ARG A 49 7.86 -1.04 -6.38
CA ARG A 49 6.62 -0.24 -6.50
C ARG A 49 6.83 0.93 -7.46
N CYS A 50 5.80 1.26 -8.21
CA CYS A 50 5.73 2.50 -8.99
C CYS A 50 5.14 3.64 -8.15
N LEU A 51 5.68 4.85 -8.30
CA LEU A 51 5.17 6.05 -7.65
C LEU A 51 4.96 7.18 -8.65
N LEU A 52 3.92 7.97 -8.41
CA LEU A 52 3.67 9.21 -9.14
C LEU A 52 4.42 10.35 -8.44
N GLU A 53 5.25 11.07 -9.20
CA GLU A 53 6.02 12.22 -8.74
C GLU A 53 5.62 13.49 -9.49
N ASN A 54 5.75 14.63 -8.80
CA ASN A 54 5.64 15.93 -9.43
C ASN A 54 6.92 16.25 -10.21
N SER A 55 6.75 16.81 -11.40
CA SER A 55 7.82 17.26 -12.27
C SER A 55 7.52 18.67 -12.80
N ALA A 56 8.59 19.42 -13.08
CA ALA A 56 8.46 20.77 -13.61
C ALA A 56 8.16 20.72 -15.12
N GLY A 57 6.94 21.12 -15.49
CA GLY A 57 6.55 21.31 -16.89
C GLY A 57 7.19 22.55 -17.51
N LYS A 58 7.26 22.60 -18.84
CA LYS A 58 7.95 23.66 -19.61
C LYS A 58 7.44 25.08 -19.35
N ASN A 59 6.21 25.23 -18.84
CA ASN A 59 5.56 26.51 -18.57
C ASN A 59 5.41 26.81 -17.07
N GLY A 60 6.11 26.07 -16.19
CA GLY A 60 5.92 26.14 -14.74
C GLY A 60 4.66 25.41 -14.25
N ALA A 61 3.95 24.70 -15.14
CA ALA A 61 2.86 23.80 -14.76
C ALA A 61 3.43 22.54 -14.08
N VAL A 62 2.69 22.00 -13.10
CA VAL A 62 3.02 20.71 -12.50
C VAL A 62 2.63 19.60 -13.48
N GLU A 63 3.60 18.80 -13.88
CA GLU A 63 3.41 17.58 -14.67
C GLU A 63 3.67 16.36 -13.79
N TYR A 64 2.97 15.25 -14.03
CA TYR A 64 3.19 14.02 -13.28
C TYR A 64 4.09 13.06 -14.05
N GLN A 65 5.06 12.46 -13.37
CA GLN A 65 5.91 11.40 -13.91
C GLN A 65 5.77 10.14 -13.08
N CYS A 66 5.66 8.99 -13.75
CA CYS A 66 5.73 7.72 -13.08
C CYS A 66 7.19 7.28 -12.94
N ARG A 67 7.59 6.86 -11.75
CA ARG A 67 8.94 6.43 -11.42
C ARG A 67 8.95 5.11 -10.66
N THR A 68 10.00 4.34 -10.85
CA THR A 68 10.28 3.15 -10.04
C THR A 68 10.82 3.58 -8.67
N SER A 69 10.18 3.14 -7.58
CA SER A 69 10.63 3.37 -6.21
C SER A 69 11.79 2.45 -5.83
N GLU A 70 12.43 2.71 -4.69
CA GLU A 70 13.38 1.78 -4.08
C GLU A 70 12.70 0.68 -3.25
N VAL A 71 11.38 0.77 -3.02
CA VAL A 71 10.63 -0.17 -2.20
C VAL A 71 10.34 -1.44 -2.99
N VAL A 72 11.00 -2.53 -2.60
CA VAL A 72 10.81 -3.87 -3.16
C VAL A 72 9.65 -4.57 -2.45
N VAL A 73 8.77 -5.21 -3.22
CA VAL A 73 7.68 -6.05 -2.74
C VAL A 73 8.09 -7.51 -2.83
N GLU A 74 7.97 -8.24 -1.73
CA GLU A 74 8.54 -9.59 -1.61
C GLU A 74 7.84 -10.63 -2.50
N SER A 75 6.52 -10.61 -2.56
CA SER A 75 5.72 -11.68 -3.17
C SER A 75 4.86 -11.23 -4.35
N MET A 76 5.09 -10.03 -4.88
CA MET A 76 4.27 -9.48 -5.95
C MET A 76 5.16 -8.73 -6.95
N ALA A 77 5.04 -9.09 -8.23
CA ALA A 77 5.69 -8.43 -9.35
C ALA A 77 4.71 -8.41 -10.53
N GLU A 78 4.89 -7.47 -11.45
CA GLU A 78 4.04 -7.33 -12.64
C GLU A 78 2.55 -7.16 -12.30
N TRP A 79 2.28 -6.29 -11.32
CA TRP A 79 0.94 -6.05 -10.79
C TRP A 79 0.52 -4.61 -11.06
N ILE A 80 -0.71 -4.42 -11.52
CA ILE A 80 -1.37 -3.12 -11.54
C ILE A 80 -2.68 -3.31 -10.80
N GLU A 81 -2.88 -2.55 -9.73
CA GLU A 81 -4.12 -2.63 -8.96
C GLU A 81 -5.31 -2.17 -9.80
N THR A 82 -6.47 -2.79 -9.61
CA THR A 82 -7.66 -2.48 -10.41
C THR A 82 -8.42 -1.26 -9.89
N ASP A 83 -9.28 -0.68 -10.74
CA ASP A 83 -10.13 0.45 -10.36
C ASP A 83 -11.12 0.09 -9.25
N GLU A 84 -11.60 -1.17 -9.25
CA GLU A 84 -12.45 -1.69 -8.20
C GLU A 84 -11.74 -1.64 -6.86
N CYS A 85 -10.46 -2.03 -6.82
CA CYS A 85 -9.66 -2.00 -5.61
C CYS A 85 -9.32 -0.57 -5.15
N VAL A 86 -8.93 0.31 -6.08
CA VAL A 86 -8.73 1.74 -5.80
C VAL A 86 -9.98 2.33 -5.13
N LYS A 87 -11.16 2.06 -5.69
CA LYS A 87 -12.44 2.55 -5.16
C LYS A 87 -12.83 1.89 -3.83
N ALA A 88 -12.62 0.58 -3.69
CA ALA A 88 -12.95 -0.16 -2.47
C ALA A 88 -12.12 0.34 -1.28
N CYS A 89 -10.83 0.58 -1.51
CA CYS A 89 -9.90 1.08 -0.51
C CYS A 89 -9.98 2.59 -0.29
N GLY A 90 -10.70 3.33 -1.14
CA GLY A 90 -10.86 4.78 -0.99
C GLY A 90 -9.59 5.57 -1.28
N VAL A 91 -8.69 5.03 -2.09
CA VAL A 91 -7.42 5.67 -2.48
C VAL A 91 -7.55 6.34 -3.85
N ASP A 92 -6.61 7.23 -4.17
CA ASP A 92 -6.57 7.94 -5.46
C ASP A 92 -5.38 7.49 -6.31
N ARG A 93 -5.64 7.18 -7.59
CA ARG A 93 -4.61 6.87 -8.59
C ARG A 93 -3.65 8.04 -8.84
N ASN A 94 -4.09 9.26 -8.59
CA ASN A 94 -3.28 10.47 -8.76
C ASN A 94 -2.58 10.90 -7.46
N ALA A 95 -2.56 10.05 -6.43
CA ALA A 95 -1.85 10.33 -5.20
C ALA A 95 -0.34 10.50 -5.48
N VAL A 96 0.19 11.67 -5.17
CA VAL A 96 1.62 11.96 -5.19
C VAL A 96 2.13 11.96 -3.75
N GLY A 97 3.14 11.15 -3.47
CA GLY A 97 3.67 10.99 -2.12
C GLY A 97 2.66 10.36 -1.18
N ILE A 98 2.62 9.03 -1.15
CA ILE A 98 1.75 8.29 -0.24
C ILE A 98 2.38 8.34 1.16
N SER A 99 1.69 8.98 2.11
CA SER A 99 2.14 9.12 3.50
C SER A 99 1.37 8.18 4.44
N SER A 100 2.02 7.80 5.54
CA SER A 100 1.39 7.12 6.66
C SER A 100 0.32 7.99 7.34
N ASP A 101 0.42 9.31 7.27
CA ASP A 101 -0.57 10.26 7.83
C ASP A 101 -1.98 10.04 7.26
N SER A 102 -2.11 9.51 6.04
CA SER A 102 -3.39 9.21 5.44
C SER A 102 -4.19 8.18 6.25
N LEU A 103 -3.52 7.31 7.03
CA LEU A 103 -4.18 6.38 7.96
C LEU A 103 -4.92 7.10 9.11
N LEU A 104 -4.55 8.35 9.41
CA LEU A 104 -5.28 9.18 10.36
C LEU A 104 -6.61 9.68 9.78
N GLU A 105 -6.84 9.61 8.47
CA GLU A 105 -8.09 10.10 7.90
C GLU A 105 -9.21 9.06 8.13
N PRO A 106 -10.27 9.37 8.92
CA PRO A 106 -11.24 8.36 9.33
C PRO A 106 -11.99 7.71 8.16
N GLN A 107 -12.17 8.47 7.07
CA GLN A 107 -12.85 7.98 5.86
C GLN A 107 -11.98 6.97 5.12
N LEU A 108 -10.68 7.25 4.96
CA LEU A 108 -9.74 6.33 4.32
C LEU A 108 -9.56 5.09 5.18
N ALA A 109 -9.33 5.24 6.49
CA ALA A 109 -9.21 4.11 7.41
C ALA A 109 -10.44 3.19 7.37
N ALA A 110 -11.66 3.77 7.34
CA ALA A 110 -12.88 2.98 7.22
C ALA A 110 -12.99 2.20 5.90
N LYS A 111 -12.54 2.78 4.78
CA LYS A 111 -12.54 2.14 3.46
C LYS A 111 -11.47 1.07 3.34
N LEU A 112 -10.26 1.37 3.78
CA LEU A 112 -9.13 0.44 3.83
C LEU A 112 -9.46 -0.79 4.68
N CYS A 113 -10.07 -0.59 5.85
CA CYS A 113 -10.47 -1.66 6.76
C CYS A 113 -11.80 -2.34 6.38
N SER A 114 -12.44 -1.93 5.28
CA SER A 114 -13.63 -2.63 4.79
C SER A 114 -13.25 -4.00 4.22
N PRO A 115 -14.11 -5.03 4.36
CA PRO A 115 -13.83 -6.36 3.79
C PRO A 115 -13.57 -6.32 2.27
N ALA A 116 -14.23 -5.39 1.57
CA ALA A 116 -14.05 -5.22 0.14
C ALA A 116 -12.60 -4.85 -0.22
N CYS A 117 -11.94 -4.01 0.56
CA CYS A 117 -10.53 -3.68 0.36
C CYS A 117 -9.62 -4.71 1.04
N PHE A 118 -9.76 -4.88 2.36
CA PHE A 118 -8.80 -5.58 3.20
C PHE A 118 -8.55 -7.04 2.78
N GLN A 119 -9.57 -7.69 2.21
CA GLN A 119 -9.50 -9.10 1.81
C GLN A 119 -9.25 -9.32 0.32
N ASN A 120 -9.50 -8.31 -0.53
CA ASN A 120 -9.49 -8.50 -1.99
C ASN A 120 -8.47 -7.65 -2.74
N CYS A 121 -7.81 -6.69 -2.08
CA CYS A 121 -6.89 -5.74 -2.70
C CYS A 121 -5.48 -5.86 -2.10
N PRO A 122 -4.77 -6.97 -2.37
CA PRO A 122 -3.55 -7.31 -1.65
C PRO A 122 -2.43 -6.29 -1.85
N ASN A 123 -2.35 -5.60 -3.00
CA ASN A 123 -1.29 -4.64 -3.23
C ASN A 123 -1.47 -3.35 -2.41
N ILE A 124 -2.68 -2.78 -2.42
CA ILE A 124 -3.00 -1.62 -1.57
C ILE A 124 -2.87 -1.99 -0.08
N VAL A 125 -3.38 -3.15 0.32
CA VAL A 125 -3.32 -3.58 1.72
C VAL A 125 -1.87 -3.78 2.17
N ASP A 126 -1.03 -4.42 1.37
CA ASP A 126 0.40 -4.57 1.67
C ASP A 126 1.10 -3.21 1.82
N LEU A 127 0.80 -2.25 0.95
CA LEU A 127 1.37 -0.91 1.04
C LEU A 127 1.04 -0.23 2.37
N TYR A 128 -0.25 -0.19 2.73
CA TYR A 128 -0.67 0.47 3.96
C TYR A 128 -0.31 -0.32 5.22
N PHE A 129 -0.18 -1.65 5.12
CA PHE A 129 0.34 -2.47 6.20
C PHE A 129 1.79 -2.08 6.52
N ASN A 130 2.63 -1.94 5.50
CA ASN A 130 4.02 -1.53 5.66
C ASN A 130 4.15 -0.06 6.12
N LEU A 131 3.28 0.84 5.65
CA LEU A 131 3.22 2.23 6.15
C LEU A 131 2.85 2.26 7.64
N ALA A 132 1.81 1.52 8.05
CA ALA A 132 1.42 1.43 9.45
C ALA A 132 2.54 0.85 10.32
N ALA A 133 3.21 -0.21 9.84
CA ALA A 133 4.33 -0.82 10.54
C ALA A 133 5.51 0.16 10.70
N GLY A 134 5.73 1.04 9.72
CA GLY A 134 6.70 2.14 9.81
C GLY A 134 6.39 3.11 10.95
N GLU A 135 5.11 3.30 11.28
CA GLU A 135 4.63 4.09 12.42
C GLU A 135 4.51 3.28 13.73
N GLY A 136 4.98 2.02 13.74
CA GLY A 136 4.87 1.14 14.91
C GLY A 136 3.47 0.59 15.17
N VAL A 137 2.56 0.67 14.20
CA VAL A 137 1.17 0.23 14.32
C VAL A 137 0.91 -1.02 13.49
N PHE A 138 0.19 -1.98 14.08
CA PHE A 138 -0.26 -3.16 13.34
C PHE A 138 -1.62 -2.88 12.68
N LEU A 139 -1.64 -2.84 11.34
CA LEU A 139 -2.84 -2.48 10.59
C LEU A 139 -4.09 -3.32 10.93
N PRO A 140 -4.01 -4.66 11.13
CA PRO A 140 -5.17 -5.44 11.56
C PRO A 140 -5.76 -4.99 12.91
N ASP A 141 -4.92 -4.62 13.88
CA ASP A 141 -5.38 -4.12 15.18
C ASP A 141 -6.06 -2.75 15.01
N LEU A 142 -5.49 -1.89 14.16
CA LEU A 142 -6.12 -0.63 13.78
C LEU A 142 -7.51 -0.86 13.17
N CYS A 143 -7.64 -1.84 12.28
CA CYS A 143 -8.92 -2.15 11.64
C CYS A 143 -9.97 -2.70 12.61
N GLU A 144 -9.57 -3.53 13.58
CA GLU A 144 -10.50 -3.97 14.62
C GLU A 144 -10.89 -2.79 15.54
N ALA A 145 -9.93 -1.94 15.92
CA ALA A 145 -10.20 -0.73 16.68
C ALA A 145 -11.14 0.22 15.92
N GLN A 146 -10.95 0.40 14.62
CA GLN A 146 -11.82 1.23 13.76
C GLN A 146 -13.26 0.70 13.73
N ARG A 147 -13.44 -0.63 13.75
CA ARG A 147 -14.75 -1.29 13.72
C ARG A 147 -15.50 -1.16 15.05
N VAL A 148 -14.78 -1.18 16.17
CA VAL A 148 -15.36 -1.07 17.51
C VAL A 148 -15.53 0.39 17.95
N SER A 149 -14.52 1.22 17.72
CA SER A 149 -14.49 2.64 18.09
C SER A 149 -13.48 3.43 17.22
N PRO A 150 -13.95 4.16 16.19
CA PRO A 150 -13.08 4.99 15.35
C PRO A 150 -12.24 6.02 16.11
N HIS A 151 -12.78 6.55 17.23
CA HIS A 151 -12.04 7.48 18.08
C HIS A 151 -10.84 6.82 18.76
N ARG A 152 -10.93 5.54 19.13
CA ARG A 152 -9.83 4.80 19.76
C ARG A 152 -8.72 4.50 18.77
N ALA A 153 -9.08 4.09 17.56
CA ALA A 153 -8.15 3.81 16.46
C ALA A 153 -7.21 5.01 16.20
N MET A 154 -7.78 6.22 16.13
CA MET A 154 -7.01 7.46 15.97
C MET A 154 -6.03 7.70 17.13
N LEU A 155 -6.46 7.50 18.37
CA LEU A 155 -5.60 7.71 19.54
C LEU A 155 -4.40 6.77 19.56
N GLU A 156 -4.58 5.52 19.12
CA GLU A 156 -3.50 4.55 19.04
C GLU A 156 -2.46 4.95 17.97
N LEU A 157 -2.89 5.44 16.81
CA LEU A 157 -1.99 5.98 15.79
C LEU A 157 -1.20 7.19 16.31
N LEU A 158 -1.88 8.15 16.92
CA LEU A 158 -1.24 9.35 17.48
C LEU A 158 -0.29 9.03 18.65
N SER A 159 -0.56 7.97 19.41
CA SER A 159 0.27 7.56 20.54
C SER A 159 1.47 6.69 20.14
N SER A 160 1.46 6.09 18.95
CA SER A 160 2.51 5.14 18.51
C SER A 160 3.72 5.82 17.88
N GLY A 161 3.65 7.12 17.59
CA GLY A 161 4.80 7.94 17.16
C GLY A 161 5.90 8.14 18.21
N ALA A 162 5.81 7.49 19.38
CA ALA A 162 6.88 7.48 20.38
C ALA A 162 7.96 6.47 19.96
N ALA A 163 9.00 6.97 19.27
CA ALA A 163 10.20 6.19 18.98
C ALA A 163 10.73 5.50 20.26
N PRO A 164 11.18 4.22 20.19
CA PRO A 164 11.82 3.58 21.32
C PRO A 164 13.09 4.37 21.65
N GLY A 165 13.05 5.12 22.76
CA GLY A 165 14.21 5.79 23.29
C GLY A 165 15.32 4.78 23.60
N PRO A 166 16.60 5.18 23.54
CA PRO A 166 17.70 4.26 23.75
C PRO A 166 17.57 3.58 25.11
N VAL A 167 17.61 2.25 25.10
CA VAL A 167 17.70 1.42 26.29
C VAL A 167 19.01 1.75 27.02
N SER A 168 18.96 2.66 27.98
CA SER A 168 20.08 2.90 28.88
C SER A 168 20.19 1.69 29.81
N ALA A 169 21.18 0.86 29.56
CA ALA A 169 21.61 -0.17 30.47
C ALA A 169 21.91 0.42 31.86
N GLN A 170 21.61 -0.38 32.88
CA GLN A 170 21.75 -0.11 34.31
C GLN A 170 23.00 0.68 34.71
N SER A 171 22.81 1.61 35.64
CA SER A 171 23.77 1.83 36.73
C SER A 171 23.02 2.31 37.99
N GLU A 172 23.23 1.56 39.07
CA GLU A 172 22.64 1.72 40.39
C GLU A 172 23.02 3.01 41.12
N SER A 173 22.19 3.34 42.14
CA SER A 173 22.41 4.28 43.26
C SER A 173 22.34 5.78 42.89
N ILE A 174 21.77 6.71 43.66
CA ILE A 174 21.94 6.97 45.11
C ILE A 174 20.75 7.83 45.63
N SER A 175 20.28 7.47 46.83
CA SER A 175 19.68 8.28 47.92
C SER A 175 18.46 9.19 47.70
N ALA A 176 17.40 8.86 48.45
CA ALA A 176 16.33 9.75 48.85
C ALA A 176 16.84 10.93 49.72
N SER A 177 16.22 12.10 49.56
CA SER A 177 16.19 13.17 50.57
C SER A 177 14.94 14.05 50.35
N PRO A 178 14.32 14.61 51.41
CA PRO A 178 12.89 14.94 51.43
C PRO A 178 12.54 16.36 50.96
N ALA A 179 11.26 16.54 50.62
CA ALA A 179 10.64 17.79 50.18
C ALA A 179 10.65 18.89 51.27
N PRO A 180 10.82 20.18 50.91
CA PRO A 180 10.56 21.30 51.82
C PRO A 180 9.07 21.64 51.89
N ALA A 181 8.58 21.91 53.10
CA ALA A 181 7.22 22.35 53.41
C ALA A 181 6.94 23.81 52.96
N PRO A 182 5.66 24.20 52.77
CA PRO A 182 5.30 25.52 52.27
C PRO A 182 5.29 26.58 53.39
N THR A 183 5.63 27.82 53.04
CA THR A 183 5.47 29.01 53.89
C THR A 183 4.24 29.83 53.48
N PRO A 184 3.42 30.33 54.43
CA PRO A 184 2.17 31.03 54.14
C PRO A 184 2.33 32.56 54.03
N PHE A 185 1.41 33.18 53.28
CA PHE A 185 0.89 34.53 53.50
C PHE A 185 -0.62 34.44 53.68
#